data_AF-A0A099XRT6-F1
#
_entry.id   AF-A0A099XRT6-F1
#
_cell.length_a   1.000
_cell.length_b   1.000
_cell.length_c   1.000
_cell.angle_alpha   90.00
_cell.angle_beta   90.00
_cell.angle_gamma   90.00
#
_symmetry.space_group_name_H-M   'P 1'
#
loop_
_entity.id
_entity.type
_entity.pdbx_description
1 polymer ?
#
loop_
_entity_poly.entity_id
_entity_poly.type
_entity_poly.pdbx_seq_one_letter_code
_entity_poly.pdbx_strand_id
1 'polypeptide(L)'
;MSYGIFLKEVDNYFDEREKLGLPKQTWEQNEIYVRDKWIKEKRFSELIAFIHENYDSGQWDEFFEPLEKHLIENKLEKEFIKFWKGILRRRFSSLWHWNKEIGEKTEYWDGAKKTFECQKLTLEGLYRFKQGLTELGAEEEIRKTDELIKTVDKLEKPKPKKTTDKRKIDEKVFWELININREKSEDKIDFIEKLSNQLKEFKPSEIKRFERTFLTKYQELNRWEIWALVYIARRGCGDDAFDYFKAWVISKGQKAFENIKGLKISELKQYFDEDPQLEEMFSLAENVYENKTGELMTPVRVKKQKLSGKEWKEENLEKEFSEIWKIFE
;
A
#
# COMPACT_ATOMS: atom_id res chain seq x y z
N MET A 1 -7.07 9.35 -1.06
CA MET A 1 -7.29 10.81 -1.09
C MET A 1 -6.40 11.58 -0.11
N SER A 2 -5.77 10.95 0.90
CA SER A 2 -4.85 11.61 1.84
C SER A 2 -3.71 12.37 1.16
N TYR A 3 -3.05 11.76 0.15
CA TYR A 3 -1.94 12.37 -0.56
C TYR A 3 -2.29 13.70 -1.25
N GLY A 4 -3.30 13.67 -2.14
CA GLY A 4 -3.73 14.88 -2.85
C GLY A 4 -4.26 15.98 -1.93
N ILE A 5 -4.88 15.62 -0.79
CA ILE A 5 -5.33 16.59 0.20
C ILE A 5 -4.15 17.22 0.94
N PHE A 6 -3.15 16.42 1.33
CA PHE A 6 -1.97 16.93 2.02
C PHE A 6 -1.20 17.92 1.14
N LEU A 7 -0.87 17.54 -0.10
CA LEU A 7 -0.17 18.41 -1.02
C LEU A 7 -0.96 19.68 -1.36
N LYS A 8 -2.28 19.57 -1.54
CA LYS A 8 -3.13 20.75 -1.75
C LYS A 8 -3.07 21.73 -0.58
N GLU A 9 -2.99 21.24 0.66
CA GLU A 9 -2.83 22.11 1.83
C GLU A 9 -1.42 22.71 1.93
N VAL A 10 -0.39 22.00 1.46
CA VAL A 10 0.97 22.53 1.32
C VAL A 10 1.00 23.67 0.28
N ASP A 11 0.39 23.46 -0.89
CA ASP A 11 0.24 24.47 -1.93
C ASP A 11 -0.55 25.70 -1.44
N ASN A 12 -1.72 25.47 -0.83
CA ASN A 12 -2.54 26.56 -0.29
C ASN A 12 -1.75 27.39 0.74
N TYR A 13 -0.99 26.73 1.62
CA TYR A 13 -0.16 27.42 2.60
C TYR A 13 0.98 28.21 1.93
N PHE A 14 1.62 27.64 0.91
CA PHE A 14 2.63 28.34 0.12
C PHE A 14 2.06 29.64 -0.50
N ASP A 15 0.91 29.54 -1.18
CA ASP A 15 0.22 30.67 -1.81
C ASP A 15 -0.21 31.74 -0.78
N GLU A 16 -0.70 31.32 0.39
CA GLU A 16 -1.06 32.22 1.48
C GLU A 16 0.16 33.00 1.99
N ARG A 17 1.30 32.34 2.18
CA ARG A 17 2.54 32.99 2.61
C ARG A 17 3.01 34.03 1.60
N GLU A 18 2.93 33.72 0.32
CA GLU A 18 3.32 34.64 -0.76
C GLU A 18 2.41 35.88 -0.77
N LYS A 19 1.09 35.70 -0.66
CA LYS A 19 0.11 36.80 -0.56
C LYS A 19 0.37 37.70 0.65
N LEU A 20 0.83 37.13 1.76
CA LEU A 20 1.16 37.85 2.99
C LEU A 20 2.57 38.48 2.96
N GLY A 21 3.34 38.31 1.89
CA GLY A 21 4.69 38.85 1.76
C GLY A 21 5.69 38.24 2.75
N LEU A 22 5.43 37.02 3.22
CA LEU A 22 6.31 36.34 4.17
C LEU A 22 7.59 35.83 3.47
N PRO A 23 8.70 35.64 4.21
CA PRO A 23 9.92 35.07 3.64
C PRO A 23 9.67 33.71 2.99
N LYS A 24 10.33 33.47 1.84
CA LYS A 24 10.26 32.19 1.13
C LYS A 24 10.72 31.05 2.04
N GLN A 25 9.96 29.96 2.01
CA GLN A 25 10.29 28.71 2.68
C GLN A 25 10.56 27.62 1.63
N THR A 26 11.32 26.61 2.01
CA THR A 26 11.46 25.41 1.19
C THR A 26 10.14 24.63 1.18
N TRP A 27 9.95 23.77 0.17
CA TRP A 27 8.79 22.88 0.11
C TRP A 27 8.68 22.03 1.38
N GLU A 28 9.79 21.45 1.82
CA GLU A 28 9.90 20.66 3.06
C GLU A 28 9.47 21.43 4.31
N GLN A 29 9.79 22.73 4.41
CA GLN A 29 9.34 23.56 5.53
C GLN A 29 7.81 23.74 5.53
N ASN A 30 7.18 23.79 4.36
CA ASN A 30 5.72 23.84 4.25
C ASN A 30 5.08 22.49 4.60
N GLU A 31 5.69 21.37 4.19
CA GLU A 31 5.25 20.02 4.57
C GLU A 31 5.30 19.82 6.10
N ILE A 32 6.38 20.27 6.74
CA ILE A 32 6.55 20.27 8.21
C ILE A 32 5.41 21.06 8.88
N TYR A 33 5.08 22.25 8.36
CA TYR A 33 3.97 23.05 8.88
C TYR A 33 2.62 22.34 8.77
N VAL A 34 2.32 21.78 7.59
CA VAL A 34 1.04 21.08 7.35
C VAL A 34 0.93 19.81 8.18
N ARG A 35 2.03 19.05 8.35
CA ARG A 35 2.10 17.93 9.28
C ARG A 35 1.71 18.35 10.69
N ASP A 36 2.34 19.39 11.24
CA ASP A 36 2.08 19.84 12.61
C ASP A 36 0.65 20.39 12.77
N LYS A 37 0.12 21.04 11.73
CA LYS A 37 -1.28 21.43 11.65
C LYS A 37 -2.21 20.21 11.72
N TRP A 38 -1.96 19.16 10.94
CA TRP A 38 -2.79 17.96 10.92
C TRP A 38 -2.74 17.18 12.25
N ILE A 39 -1.59 17.16 12.93
CA ILE A 39 -1.47 16.61 14.29
C ILE A 39 -2.39 17.38 15.25
N LYS A 40 -2.35 18.72 15.23
CA LYS A 40 -3.20 19.57 16.08
C LYS A 40 -4.69 19.39 15.79
N GLU A 41 -5.04 19.21 14.52
CA GLU A 41 -6.40 18.93 14.05
C GLU A 41 -6.85 17.48 14.27
N LYS A 42 -5.98 16.62 14.82
CA LYS A 42 -6.22 15.19 15.06
C LYS A 42 -6.57 14.40 13.79
N ARG A 43 -6.04 14.83 12.64
CA ARG A 43 -6.20 14.17 11.33
C ARG A 43 -5.21 13.02 11.17
N PHE A 44 -5.19 12.13 12.15
CA PHE A 44 -4.18 11.08 12.26
C PHE A 44 -4.32 10.05 11.15
N SER A 45 -5.54 9.66 10.80
CA SER A 45 -5.77 8.65 9.75
C SER A 45 -5.22 9.13 8.41
N GLU A 46 -5.47 10.39 8.06
CA GLU A 46 -5.02 11.00 6.83
C GLU A 46 -3.51 11.22 6.83
N LEU A 47 -2.93 11.68 7.94
CA LEU A 47 -1.49 11.87 8.05
C LEU A 47 -0.73 10.54 8.00
N ILE A 48 -1.22 9.50 8.69
CA ILE A 48 -0.64 8.15 8.64
C ILE A 48 -0.68 7.62 7.21
N ALA A 49 -1.82 7.76 6.51
CA ALA A 49 -1.94 7.33 5.12
C ALA A 49 -0.97 8.09 4.21
N PHE A 50 -0.83 9.41 4.37
CA PHE A 50 0.17 10.20 3.65
C PHE A 50 1.60 9.68 3.89
N ILE A 51 1.95 9.37 5.15
CA ILE A 51 3.26 8.85 5.51
C ILE A 51 3.50 7.46 4.87
N HIS A 52 2.51 6.58 4.91
CA HIS A 52 2.65 5.25 4.28
C HIS A 52 2.80 5.31 2.76
N GLU A 53 2.27 6.36 2.11
CA GLU A 53 2.29 6.53 0.66
C GLU A 53 3.59 7.16 0.13
N ASN A 54 4.36 7.89 0.95
CA ASN A 54 5.48 8.72 0.47
C ASN A 54 6.86 8.34 1.00
N TYR A 55 6.96 7.59 2.09
CA TYR A 55 8.22 7.46 2.83
C TYR A 55 8.86 6.08 2.59
N ASP A 56 9.47 5.91 1.42
CA ASP A 56 10.06 4.64 0.94
C ASP A 56 11.54 4.75 0.43
N SER A 57 12.33 5.74 0.85
CA SER A 57 13.75 5.82 0.39
C SER A 57 14.82 6.25 1.40
N GLY A 58 14.50 6.49 2.69
CA GLY A 58 15.51 6.86 3.68
C GLY A 58 15.01 7.02 5.13
N GLN A 59 15.94 7.28 6.05
CA GLN A 59 15.67 7.63 7.46
C GLN A 59 15.12 9.06 7.56
N TRP A 60 13.82 9.22 7.29
CA TRP A 60 13.07 10.47 7.50
C TRP A 60 12.37 10.49 8.85
N ASP A 61 13.07 9.97 9.86
CA ASP A 61 12.58 9.83 11.22
C ASP A 61 12.14 11.18 11.79
N GLU A 62 12.83 12.27 11.43
CA GLU A 62 12.52 13.64 11.86
C GLU A 62 11.15 14.14 11.37
N PHE A 63 10.68 13.69 10.20
CA PHE A 63 9.37 14.12 9.70
C PHE A 63 8.25 13.52 10.55
N PHE A 64 8.27 12.22 10.80
CA PHE A 64 7.15 11.57 11.49
C PHE A 64 7.32 11.50 13.01
N GLU A 65 8.49 11.79 13.56
CA GLU A 65 8.76 11.76 15.01
C GLU A 65 7.76 12.61 15.83
N PRO A 66 7.34 13.82 15.40
CA PRO A 66 6.32 14.57 16.12
C PRO A 66 4.97 13.86 16.18
N LEU A 67 4.56 13.16 15.11
CA LEU A 67 3.35 12.35 15.13
C LEU A 67 3.52 11.18 16.10
N GLU A 68 4.61 10.42 15.98
CA GLU A 68 4.88 9.27 16.85
C GLU A 68 4.82 9.67 18.33
N LYS A 69 5.56 10.72 18.71
CA LYS A 69 5.58 11.25 20.06
C LYS A 69 4.20 11.66 20.53
N HIS A 70 3.43 12.35 19.68
CA HIS A 70 2.07 12.74 19.99
C HIS A 70 1.16 11.53 20.25
N LEU A 71 1.26 10.47 19.43
CA LEU A 71 0.46 9.26 19.60
C LEU A 71 0.77 8.56 20.94
N ILE A 72 2.05 8.50 21.34
CA ILE A 72 2.48 7.90 22.61
C ILE A 72 2.02 8.76 23.81
N GLU A 73 2.29 10.07 23.79
CA GLU A 73 1.96 11.00 24.88
C GLU A 73 0.46 11.05 25.17
N ASN A 74 -0.37 10.92 24.12
CA ASN A 74 -1.83 10.95 24.22
C ASN A 74 -2.47 9.56 24.33
N LYS A 75 -1.66 8.49 24.51
CA LYS A 75 -2.13 7.10 24.66
C LYS A 75 -3.02 6.60 23.51
N LEU A 76 -2.71 7.04 22.29
CA LEU A 76 -3.40 6.65 21.05
C LEU A 76 -2.82 5.33 20.51
N GLU A 77 -3.06 4.23 21.24
CA GLU A 77 -2.46 2.93 20.99
C GLU A 77 -2.78 2.39 19.58
N LYS A 78 -4.05 2.49 19.15
CA LYS A 78 -4.48 1.95 17.85
C LYS A 78 -3.82 2.68 16.70
N GLU A 79 -3.79 4.00 16.75
CA GLU A 79 -3.16 4.86 15.75
C GLU A 79 -1.65 4.64 15.71
N PHE A 80 -1.01 4.48 16.88
CA PHE A 80 0.42 4.16 16.97
C PHE A 80 0.75 2.80 16.33
N ILE A 81 -0.03 1.76 16.64
CA ILE A 81 0.11 0.43 16.03
C ILE A 81 -0.07 0.51 14.53
N LYS A 82 -1.14 1.18 14.06
CA LYS A 82 -1.43 1.36 12.64
C LYS A 82 -0.28 2.07 11.92
N PHE A 83 0.18 3.17 12.48
CA PHE A 83 1.30 3.96 11.99
C PHE A 83 2.56 3.10 11.79
N TRP A 84 3.00 2.41 12.83
CA TRP A 84 4.23 1.61 12.76
C TRP A 84 4.10 0.36 11.90
N LYS A 85 2.95 -0.32 11.90
CA LYS A 85 2.74 -1.52 11.06
C LYS A 85 2.88 -1.21 9.58
N GLY A 86 2.37 -0.07 9.10
CA GLY A 86 2.55 0.33 7.70
C GLY A 86 4.01 0.59 7.33
N ILE A 87 4.77 1.28 8.19
CA ILE A 87 6.22 1.50 8.00
C ILE A 87 6.97 0.17 7.97
N LEU A 88 6.77 -0.66 9.00
CA LEU A 88 7.47 -1.94 9.15
C LEU A 88 7.18 -2.89 8.01
N ARG A 89 5.95 -2.91 7.50
CA ARG A 89 5.56 -3.74 6.35
C ARG A 89 6.40 -3.45 5.11
N ARG A 90 6.64 -2.18 4.78
CA ARG A 90 7.50 -1.79 3.65
C ARG A 90 8.95 -2.22 3.91
N ARG A 91 9.48 -1.98 5.11
CA ARG A 91 10.81 -2.43 5.52
C ARG A 91 10.98 -3.96 5.42
N PHE A 92 9.99 -4.71 5.88
CA PHE A 92 9.95 -6.18 5.73
C PHE A 92 9.93 -6.60 4.25
N SER A 93 9.11 -5.94 3.42
CA SER A 93 9.05 -6.22 1.99
C SER A 93 10.43 -6.07 1.34
N SER A 94 11.10 -4.95 1.59
CA SER A 94 12.44 -4.65 1.06
C SER A 94 13.50 -5.62 1.61
N LEU A 95 13.52 -5.87 2.92
CA LEU A 95 14.41 -6.84 3.55
C LEU A 95 14.29 -8.21 2.90
N TRP A 96 13.05 -8.72 2.80
CA TRP A 96 12.83 -10.06 2.30
C TRP A 96 12.96 -10.17 0.78
N HIS A 97 12.82 -9.06 0.04
CA HIS A 97 13.19 -9.00 -1.36
C HIS A 97 14.70 -9.18 -1.52
N TRP A 98 15.50 -8.34 -0.86
CA TRP A 98 16.96 -8.40 -0.97
C TRP A 98 17.57 -9.66 -0.39
N ASN A 99 16.99 -10.21 0.68
CA ASN A 99 17.45 -11.47 1.26
C ASN A 99 17.35 -12.66 0.29
N LYS A 100 16.44 -12.62 -0.70
CA LYS A 100 16.39 -13.63 -1.78
C LYS A 100 17.62 -13.54 -2.67
N GLU A 101 18.08 -12.33 -2.91
CA GLU A 101 19.22 -11.99 -3.77
C GLU A 101 20.54 -11.93 -2.98
N ILE A 102 20.59 -12.41 -1.72
CA ILE A 102 21.76 -12.22 -0.83
C ILE A 102 23.06 -12.79 -1.40
N GLY A 103 22.98 -13.85 -2.22
CA GLY A 103 24.11 -14.46 -2.90
C GLY A 103 24.44 -13.84 -4.27
N GLU A 104 23.59 -12.96 -4.78
CA GLU A 104 23.69 -12.36 -6.11
C GLU A 104 24.41 -11.01 -6.05
N LYS A 105 25.20 -10.74 -7.09
CA LYS A 105 25.97 -9.49 -7.19
C LYS A 105 26.15 -9.10 -8.65
N THR A 106 25.85 -7.83 -8.95
CA THR A 106 26.04 -7.22 -10.27
C THR A 106 26.95 -5.99 -10.16
N GLU A 107 27.22 -5.31 -11.27
CA GLU A 107 27.92 -4.03 -11.27
C GLU A 107 27.09 -2.89 -10.63
N TYR A 108 25.75 -3.03 -10.63
CA TYR A 108 24.83 -2.00 -10.13
C TYR A 108 24.43 -2.19 -8.67
N TRP A 109 24.42 -3.43 -8.19
CA TRP A 109 23.95 -3.75 -6.84
C TRP A 109 24.62 -4.99 -6.26
N ASP A 110 24.66 -5.03 -4.93
CA ASP A 110 25.21 -6.11 -4.13
C ASP A 110 24.12 -6.59 -3.16
N GLY A 111 23.60 -7.80 -3.40
CA GLY A 111 22.44 -8.31 -2.68
C GLY A 111 22.73 -8.53 -1.19
N ALA A 112 23.94 -8.94 -0.83
CA ALA A 112 24.37 -9.04 0.56
C ALA A 112 24.36 -7.67 1.25
N LYS A 113 25.00 -6.66 0.62
CA LYS A 113 25.01 -5.29 1.15
C LYS A 113 23.59 -4.76 1.35
N LYS A 114 22.72 -4.92 0.35
CA LYS A 114 21.33 -4.47 0.42
C LYS A 114 20.52 -5.21 1.49
N THR A 115 20.72 -6.51 1.63
CA THR A 115 20.09 -7.31 2.68
C THR A 115 20.45 -6.79 4.06
N PHE A 116 21.73 -6.58 4.35
CA PHE A 116 22.16 -6.08 5.66
C PHE A 116 21.73 -4.63 5.93
N GLU A 117 21.71 -3.77 4.91
CA GLU A 117 21.13 -2.41 5.01
C GLU A 117 19.65 -2.49 5.41
N CYS A 118 18.85 -3.29 4.70
CA CYS A 118 17.43 -3.47 5.02
C CYS A 118 17.21 -4.17 6.37
N GLN A 119 18.07 -5.11 6.75
CA GLN A 119 17.99 -5.82 8.03
C GLN A 119 18.17 -4.83 9.18
N LYS A 120 19.22 -4.01 9.12
CA LYS A 120 19.50 -2.95 10.09
C LYS A 120 18.31 -2.00 10.22
N LEU A 121 17.82 -1.46 9.10
CA LEU A 121 16.68 -0.54 9.09
C LEU A 121 15.41 -1.18 9.65
N THR A 122 15.16 -2.45 9.36
CA THR A 122 13.99 -3.18 9.89
C THR A 122 14.10 -3.39 11.39
N LEU A 123 15.29 -3.77 11.89
CA LEU A 123 15.53 -3.94 13.34
C LEU A 123 15.39 -2.62 14.08
N GLU A 124 15.98 -1.53 13.59
CA GLU A 124 15.83 -0.19 14.19
C GLU A 124 14.35 0.20 14.32
N GLY A 125 13.56 -0.03 13.26
CA GLY A 125 12.12 0.21 13.28
C GLY A 125 11.38 -0.68 14.29
N LEU A 126 11.72 -1.98 14.37
CA LEU A 126 11.10 -2.91 15.31
C LEU A 126 11.41 -2.55 16.77
N TYR A 127 12.65 -2.12 17.07
CA TYR A 127 13.02 -1.69 18.41
C TYR A 127 12.31 -0.40 18.81
N ARG A 128 12.24 0.59 17.90
CA ARG A 128 11.50 1.84 18.14
C ARG A 128 10.00 1.59 18.34
N PHE A 129 9.40 0.74 17.50
CA PHE A 129 8.02 0.31 17.66
C PHE A 129 7.79 -0.38 19.00
N LYS A 130 8.64 -1.34 19.38
CA LYS A 130 8.57 -2.04 20.68
C LYS A 130 8.66 -1.06 21.86
N GLN A 131 9.55 -0.07 21.78
CA GLN A 131 9.67 0.94 22.82
C GLN A 131 8.35 1.70 23.00
N GLY A 132 7.76 2.23 21.92
CA GLY A 132 6.47 2.93 22.04
C GLY A 132 5.32 2.02 22.50
N LEU A 133 5.29 0.74 22.07
CA LEU A 133 4.33 -0.24 22.59
C LEU A 133 4.49 -0.46 24.11
N THR A 134 5.73 -0.42 24.61
CA THR A 134 6.02 -0.52 26.05
C THR A 134 5.46 0.69 26.80
N GLU A 135 5.64 1.91 26.26
CA GLU A 135 5.08 3.13 26.83
C GLU A 135 3.53 3.17 26.80
N LEU A 136 2.92 2.43 25.87
CA LEU A 136 1.47 2.27 25.72
C LEU A 136 0.89 1.09 26.50
N GLY A 137 1.71 0.17 27.02
CA GLY A 137 1.26 -1.02 27.75
C GLY A 137 0.67 -2.12 26.86
N ALA A 138 1.03 -2.18 25.58
CA ALA A 138 0.47 -3.09 24.58
C ALA A 138 1.17 -4.48 24.58
N GLU A 139 1.08 -5.21 25.69
CA GLU A 139 1.83 -6.45 25.97
C GLU A 139 1.76 -7.52 24.86
N GLU A 140 0.58 -7.74 24.28
CA GLU A 140 0.43 -8.76 23.23
C GLU A 140 1.13 -8.36 21.93
N GLU A 141 1.14 -7.07 21.57
CA GLU A 141 1.88 -6.59 20.41
C GLU A 141 3.39 -6.57 20.66
N ILE A 142 3.84 -6.32 21.90
CA ILE A 142 5.24 -6.44 22.30
C ILE A 142 5.72 -7.88 22.07
N ARG A 143 4.95 -8.87 22.53
CA ARG A 143 5.27 -10.29 22.36
C ARG A 143 5.38 -10.68 20.88
N LYS A 144 4.48 -10.19 20.02
CA LYS A 144 4.55 -10.42 18.57
C LYS A 144 5.80 -9.77 17.96
N THR A 145 6.12 -8.56 18.41
CA THR A 145 7.28 -7.79 17.93
C THR A 145 8.59 -8.48 18.30
N ASP A 146 8.69 -9.08 19.49
CA ASP A 146 9.87 -9.86 19.91
C ASP A 146 10.14 -11.08 19.01
N GLU A 147 9.10 -11.78 18.57
CA GLU A 147 9.26 -12.89 17.62
C GLU A 147 9.69 -12.42 16.24
N LEU A 148 9.20 -11.25 15.80
CA LEU A 148 9.65 -10.62 14.56
C LEU A 148 11.11 -10.18 14.64
N ILE A 149 11.56 -9.60 15.75
CA ILE A 149 12.95 -9.24 15.96
C ILE A 149 13.86 -10.46 15.81
N LYS A 150 13.53 -11.59 16.47
CA LYS A 150 14.30 -12.84 16.34
C LYS A 150 14.39 -13.35 14.91
N THR A 151 13.29 -13.23 14.16
CA THR A 151 13.18 -13.65 12.75
C THR A 151 14.09 -12.79 11.86
N VAL A 152 14.04 -11.47 12.05
CA VAL A 152 14.86 -10.52 11.28
C VAL A 152 16.34 -10.64 11.63
N ASP A 153 16.67 -10.75 12.92
CA ASP A 153 18.04 -10.89 13.42
C ASP A 153 18.75 -12.11 12.80
N LYS A 154 18.02 -13.23 12.66
CA LYS A 154 18.53 -14.45 12.06
C LYS A 154 18.41 -14.51 10.54
N LEU A 155 17.74 -13.55 9.91
CA LEU A 155 17.32 -13.61 8.49
C LEU A 155 16.53 -14.90 8.16
N GLU A 156 15.85 -15.47 9.15
CA GLU A 156 15.11 -16.72 9.04
C GLU A 156 13.62 -16.40 9.08
N LYS A 157 12.93 -16.51 7.94
CA LYS A 157 11.47 -16.33 7.91
C LYS A 157 10.76 -17.37 8.80
N PRO A 158 9.57 -17.03 9.36
CA PRO A 158 8.81 -17.98 10.16
C PRO A 158 8.45 -19.21 9.34
N LYS A 159 8.44 -20.38 9.97
CA LYS A 159 8.09 -21.63 9.28
C LYS A 159 6.72 -21.52 8.60
N PRO A 160 6.58 -22.05 7.37
CA PRO A 160 5.31 -22.12 6.67
C PRO A 160 4.18 -22.66 7.55
N LYS A 161 3.02 -21.99 7.55
CA LYS A 161 1.81 -22.59 8.13
C LYS A 161 1.43 -23.83 7.34
N LYS A 162 0.97 -24.87 8.04
CA LYS A 162 0.40 -26.08 7.42
C LYS A 162 -0.79 -25.67 6.55
N THR A 163 -0.96 -26.35 5.42
CA THR A 163 -2.18 -26.18 4.61
C THR A 163 -3.38 -26.70 5.38
N THR A 164 -4.33 -25.83 5.64
CA THR A 164 -5.59 -26.10 6.33
C THR A 164 -6.79 -25.97 5.39
N ASP A 165 -6.75 -25.04 4.44
CA ASP A 165 -7.78 -24.88 3.42
C ASP A 165 -7.47 -25.72 2.17
N LYS A 166 -8.41 -26.61 1.82
CA LYS A 166 -8.30 -27.55 0.69
C LYS A 166 -9.13 -27.13 -0.53
N ARG A 167 -9.83 -26.00 -0.47
CA ARG A 167 -10.65 -25.51 -1.58
C ARG A 167 -9.77 -25.19 -2.79
N LYS A 168 -10.33 -25.36 -3.98
CA LYS A 168 -9.72 -24.89 -5.23
C LYS A 168 -10.01 -23.40 -5.37
N ILE A 169 -8.99 -22.57 -5.63
CA ILE A 169 -9.20 -21.15 -5.90
C ILE A 169 -9.63 -21.00 -7.36
N ASP A 170 -10.94 -21.13 -7.59
CA ASP A 170 -11.61 -20.66 -8.81
C ASP A 170 -12.03 -19.19 -8.67
N GLU A 171 -12.73 -18.64 -9.68
CA GLU A 171 -13.13 -17.23 -9.65
C GLU A 171 -14.09 -16.91 -8.49
N LYS A 172 -14.97 -17.83 -8.12
CA LYS A 172 -15.90 -17.63 -7.00
C LYS A 172 -15.14 -17.55 -5.68
N VAL A 173 -14.23 -18.49 -5.44
CA VAL A 173 -13.39 -18.51 -4.23
C VAL A 173 -12.44 -17.30 -4.22
N PHE A 174 -11.90 -16.90 -5.38
CA PHE A 174 -11.09 -15.68 -5.48
C PHE A 174 -11.84 -14.45 -4.96
N TRP A 175 -13.05 -14.19 -5.48
CA TRP A 175 -13.84 -13.04 -5.03
C TRP A 175 -14.29 -13.17 -3.56
N GLU A 176 -14.60 -14.38 -3.11
CA GLU A 176 -14.88 -14.65 -1.69
C GLU A 176 -13.70 -14.24 -0.79
N LEU A 177 -12.48 -14.64 -1.14
CA LEU A 177 -11.28 -14.29 -0.39
C LEU A 177 -11.05 -12.77 -0.37
N ILE A 178 -11.22 -12.09 -1.51
CA ILE A 178 -11.09 -10.63 -1.57
C ILE A 178 -12.13 -9.97 -0.66
N ASN A 179 -13.42 -10.31 -0.83
CA ASN A 179 -14.51 -9.67 -0.09
C ASN A 179 -14.38 -9.87 1.42
N ILE A 180 -14.16 -11.12 1.88
CA ILE A 180 -14.06 -11.43 3.31
C ILE A 180 -12.89 -10.70 3.96
N ASN A 181 -11.73 -10.64 3.30
CA ASN A 181 -10.58 -9.93 3.87
C ASN A 181 -10.81 -8.42 3.81
N ARG A 182 -11.40 -7.88 2.74
CA ARG A 182 -11.65 -6.45 2.64
C ARG A 182 -12.64 -5.96 3.69
N GLU A 183 -13.74 -6.69 3.91
CA GLU A 183 -14.75 -6.38 4.94
C GLU A 183 -14.17 -6.40 6.36
N LYS A 184 -13.20 -7.27 6.62
CA LYS A 184 -12.55 -7.41 7.92
C LYS A 184 -11.40 -6.42 8.13
N SER A 185 -11.06 -5.63 7.13
CA SER A 185 -9.85 -4.80 7.17
C SER A 185 -10.18 -3.34 7.37
N GLU A 186 -9.37 -2.67 8.18
CA GLU A 186 -9.54 -1.23 8.45
C GLU A 186 -9.08 -0.37 7.26
N ASP A 187 -8.10 -0.86 6.50
CA ASP A 187 -7.57 -0.20 5.31
C ASP A 187 -6.94 -1.21 4.33
N LYS A 188 -6.42 -0.70 3.22
CA LYS A 188 -5.74 -1.50 2.18
C LYS A 188 -4.50 -2.25 2.68
N ILE A 189 -3.82 -1.74 3.70
CA ILE A 189 -2.60 -2.36 4.25
C ILE A 189 -2.97 -3.58 5.12
N ASP A 190 -3.95 -3.41 6.01
CA ASP A 190 -4.54 -4.49 6.81
C ASP A 190 -5.14 -5.57 5.89
N PHE A 191 -5.80 -5.15 4.80
CA PHE A 191 -6.32 -6.06 3.77
C PHE A 191 -5.26 -6.99 3.20
N ILE A 192 -4.11 -6.46 2.75
CA ILE A 192 -3.07 -7.31 2.19
C ILE A 192 -2.51 -8.26 3.25
N GLU A 193 -2.38 -7.82 4.51
CA GLU A 193 -1.93 -8.69 5.60
C GLU A 193 -2.90 -9.86 5.82
N LYS A 194 -4.21 -9.58 5.95
CA LYS A 194 -5.23 -10.64 6.17
C LYS A 194 -5.33 -11.58 4.99
N LEU A 195 -5.35 -11.05 3.77
CA LEU A 195 -5.37 -11.86 2.57
C LEU A 195 -4.12 -12.73 2.44
N SER A 196 -2.94 -12.18 2.72
CA SER A 196 -1.69 -12.96 2.78
C SER A 196 -1.79 -14.09 3.80
N ASN A 197 -2.30 -13.80 5.00
CA ASN A 197 -2.47 -14.79 6.06
C ASN A 197 -3.47 -15.89 5.69
N GLN A 198 -4.57 -15.55 5.02
CA GLN A 198 -5.53 -16.54 4.55
C GLN A 198 -4.96 -17.39 3.40
N LEU A 199 -4.23 -16.79 2.45
CA LEU A 199 -3.60 -17.55 1.36
C LEU A 199 -2.53 -18.53 1.85
N LYS A 200 -1.86 -18.25 2.99
CA LYS A 200 -0.92 -19.21 3.63
C LYS A 200 -1.61 -20.53 4.01
N GLU A 201 -2.93 -20.55 4.17
CA GLU A 201 -3.69 -21.76 4.51
C GLU A 201 -3.92 -22.69 3.32
N PHE A 202 -3.75 -22.19 2.09
CA PHE A 202 -3.95 -22.98 0.86
C PHE A 202 -2.70 -23.78 0.49
N LYS A 203 -2.82 -24.66 -0.51
CA LYS A 203 -1.67 -25.34 -1.13
C LYS A 203 -0.92 -24.37 -2.07
N PRO A 204 0.39 -24.55 -2.30
CA PRO A 204 1.17 -23.74 -3.24
C PRO A 204 0.57 -23.67 -4.66
N SER A 205 -0.03 -24.76 -5.14
CA SER A 205 -0.73 -24.78 -6.44
C SER A 205 -1.91 -23.81 -6.51
N GLU A 206 -2.61 -23.61 -5.40
CA GLU A 206 -3.79 -22.76 -5.31
C GLU A 206 -3.40 -21.29 -5.17
N ILE A 207 -2.29 -20.99 -4.48
CA ILE A 207 -1.68 -19.65 -4.48
C ILE A 207 -1.33 -19.21 -5.93
N LYS A 208 -0.76 -20.13 -6.73
CA LYS A 208 -0.55 -19.90 -8.17
C LYS A 208 -1.84 -19.71 -8.98
N ARG A 209 -2.98 -20.28 -8.53
CA ARG A 209 -4.29 -20.03 -9.17
C ARG A 209 -4.85 -18.67 -8.80
N PHE A 210 -4.71 -18.26 -7.54
CA PHE A 210 -5.06 -16.92 -7.08
C PHE A 210 -4.38 -15.86 -7.96
N GLU A 211 -3.06 -15.97 -8.14
CA GLU A 211 -2.28 -15.07 -9.00
C GLU A 211 -2.79 -15.05 -10.44
N ARG A 212 -3.09 -16.22 -11.02
CA ARG A 212 -3.64 -16.30 -12.37
C ARG A 212 -4.98 -15.58 -12.50
N THR A 213 -5.87 -15.73 -11.52
CA THR A 213 -7.17 -15.05 -11.52
C THR A 213 -6.98 -13.54 -11.36
N PHE A 214 -6.14 -13.11 -10.41
CA PHE A 214 -5.77 -11.70 -10.22
C PHE A 214 -5.27 -11.07 -11.52
N LEU A 215 -4.23 -11.66 -12.14
CA LEU A 215 -3.66 -11.15 -13.39
C LEU A 215 -4.68 -11.16 -14.53
N THR A 216 -5.57 -12.15 -14.59
CA THR A 216 -6.63 -12.18 -15.61
C THR A 216 -7.59 -11.00 -15.45
N LYS A 217 -8.09 -10.75 -14.22
CA LYS A 217 -8.98 -9.63 -13.92
C LYS A 217 -8.30 -8.28 -14.11
N TYR A 218 -7.03 -8.18 -13.74
CA TYR A 218 -6.20 -7.01 -13.99
C TYR A 218 -6.12 -6.66 -15.49
N GLN A 219 -5.96 -7.64 -16.37
CA GLN A 219 -5.94 -7.39 -17.83
C GLN A 219 -7.30 -6.93 -18.37
N GLU A 220 -8.42 -7.33 -17.75
CA GLU A 220 -9.76 -6.89 -18.16
C GLU A 220 -10.03 -5.40 -17.91
N LEU A 221 -9.18 -4.73 -17.11
CA LEU A 221 -9.26 -3.30 -16.83
C LEU A 221 -8.43 -2.44 -17.78
N ASN A 222 -7.78 -3.03 -18.81
CA ASN A 222 -6.98 -2.29 -19.80
C ASN A 222 -7.87 -1.53 -20.80
N ARG A 223 -8.52 -0.46 -20.31
CA ARG A 223 -9.33 0.47 -21.08
C ARG A 223 -8.92 1.92 -20.85
N TRP A 224 -8.85 2.69 -21.93
CA TRP A 224 -8.51 4.12 -21.87
C TRP A 224 -9.45 4.92 -20.98
N GLU A 225 -10.74 4.59 -20.96
CA GLU A 225 -11.71 5.31 -20.13
C GLU A 225 -11.54 4.99 -18.63
N ILE A 226 -11.02 3.82 -18.29
CA ILE A 226 -10.67 3.46 -16.90
C ILE A 226 -9.40 4.22 -16.50
N TRP A 227 -8.45 4.41 -17.42
CA TRP A 227 -7.31 5.28 -17.19
C TRP A 227 -7.75 6.74 -17.00
N ALA A 228 -8.66 7.25 -17.84
CA ALA A 228 -9.24 8.59 -17.67
C ALA A 228 -9.85 8.77 -16.27
N LEU A 229 -10.61 7.76 -15.81
CA LEU A 229 -11.21 7.78 -14.48
C LEU A 229 -10.17 7.98 -13.37
N VAL A 230 -9.10 7.19 -13.34
CA VAL A 230 -8.07 7.36 -12.30
C VAL A 230 -7.28 8.65 -12.49
N TYR A 231 -7.01 9.07 -13.74
CA TYR A 231 -6.33 10.34 -14.01
C TYR A 231 -7.11 11.52 -13.44
N ILE A 232 -8.43 11.56 -13.67
CA ILE A 232 -9.32 12.58 -13.13
C ILE A 232 -9.34 12.51 -11.60
N ALA A 233 -9.54 11.31 -11.03
CA ALA A 233 -9.64 11.12 -9.59
C ALA A 233 -8.36 11.49 -8.83
N ARG A 234 -7.18 11.27 -9.43
CA ARG A 234 -5.87 11.56 -8.82
C ARG A 234 -5.21 12.84 -9.34
N ARG A 235 -5.81 13.54 -10.30
CA ARG A 235 -5.24 14.70 -11.01
C ARG A 235 -3.89 14.37 -11.66
N GLY A 236 -3.79 13.18 -12.24
CA GLY A 236 -2.57 12.65 -12.82
C GLY A 236 -2.50 11.13 -12.70
N CYS A 237 -2.00 10.45 -13.73
CA CYS A 237 -1.79 9.00 -13.70
C CYS A 237 -0.85 8.55 -14.83
N GLY A 238 0.38 8.17 -14.48
CA GLY A 238 1.29 7.46 -15.39
C GLY A 238 1.01 5.95 -15.44
N ASP A 239 1.88 5.21 -16.14
CA ASP A 239 1.76 3.76 -16.36
C ASP A 239 1.70 2.96 -15.05
N ASP A 240 2.68 3.15 -14.17
CA ASP A 240 2.75 2.44 -12.87
C ASP A 240 1.54 2.77 -11.99
N ALA A 241 1.13 4.04 -11.98
CA ALA A 241 -0.04 4.48 -11.25
C ALA A 241 -1.33 3.83 -11.77
N PHE A 242 -1.43 3.59 -13.08
CA PHE A 242 -2.57 2.90 -13.66
C PHE A 242 -2.56 1.41 -13.29
N ASP A 243 -1.39 0.80 -13.18
CA ASP A 243 -1.23 -0.57 -12.72
C ASP A 243 -1.65 -0.76 -11.25
N TYR A 244 -1.21 0.15 -10.38
CA TYR A 244 -1.61 0.15 -8.97
C TYR A 244 -3.10 0.44 -8.79
N PHE A 245 -3.71 1.24 -9.67
CA PHE A 245 -5.15 1.47 -9.69
C PHE A 245 -5.93 0.20 -10.01
N LYS A 246 -5.52 -0.54 -11.05
CA LYS A 246 -6.18 -1.80 -11.42
C LYS A 246 -6.12 -2.83 -10.29
N ALA A 247 -4.97 -2.93 -9.61
CA ALA A 247 -4.82 -3.77 -8.43
C ALA A 247 -5.75 -3.32 -7.29
N TRP A 248 -5.84 -2.01 -7.05
CA TRP A 248 -6.76 -1.43 -6.07
C TRP A 248 -8.22 -1.74 -6.38
N VAL A 249 -8.67 -1.58 -7.64
CA VAL A 249 -10.05 -1.90 -8.07
C VAL A 249 -10.42 -3.35 -7.72
N ILE A 250 -9.52 -4.29 -7.99
CA ILE A 250 -9.73 -5.70 -7.67
C ILE A 250 -9.82 -5.90 -6.15
N SER A 251 -8.99 -5.20 -5.36
CA SER A 251 -9.01 -5.29 -3.89
C SER A 251 -10.30 -4.79 -3.25
N LYS A 252 -11.05 -3.90 -3.92
CA LYS A 252 -12.36 -3.40 -3.45
C LYS A 252 -13.49 -4.42 -3.59
N GLY A 253 -13.21 -5.59 -4.17
CA GLY A 253 -14.15 -6.70 -4.30
C GLY A 253 -14.93 -6.70 -5.61
N GLN A 254 -15.68 -7.78 -5.84
CA GLN A 254 -16.31 -8.07 -7.14
C GLN A 254 -17.27 -6.96 -7.60
N LYS A 255 -18.09 -6.43 -6.69
CA LYS A 255 -19.06 -5.39 -7.03
C LYS A 255 -18.39 -4.10 -7.51
N ALA A 256 -17.31 -3.69 -6.83
CA ALA A 256 -16.53 -2.52 -7.22
C ALA A 256 -15.83 -2.75 -8.57
N PHE A 257 -15.25 -3.94 -8.76
CA PHE A 257 -14.63 -4.34 -10.03
C PHE A 257 -15.61 -4.22 -11.21
N GLU A 258 -16.80 -4.82 -11.12
CA GLU A 258 -17.79 -4.78 -12.20
C GLU A 258 -18.31 -3.35 -12.46
N ASN A 259 -18.58 -2.58 -11.40
CA ASN A 259 -19.06 -1.20 -11.54
C ASN A 259 -18.01 -0.28 -12.16
N ILE A 260 -16.74 -0.39 -11.76
CA ILE A 260 -15.65 0.43 -12.31
C ILE A 260 -15.32 0.00 -13.74
N LYS A 261 -15.21 -1.30 -14.00
CA LYS A 261 -14.97 -1.84 -15.35
C LYS A 261 -16.08 -1.45 -16.33
N GLY A 262 -17.32 -1.44 -15.87
CA GLY A 262 -18.49 -1.00 -16.63
C GLY A 262 -18.68 0.52 -16.69
N LEU A 263 -17.86 1.30 -15.96
CA LEU A 263 -18.03 2.75 -15.76
C LEU A 263 -19.45 3.13 -15.34
N LYS A 264 -20.00 2.44 -14.35
CA LYS A 264 -21.32 2.77 -13.78
C LYS A 264 -21.21 4.05 -12.94
N ILE A 265 -21.31 5.20 -13.62
CA ILE A 265 -21.04 6.56 -13.10
C ILE A 265 -21.70 6.82 -11.74
N SER A 266 -22.98 6.47 -11.59
CA SER A 266 -23.75 6.70 -10.36
C SER A 266 -23.21 5.97 -9.13
N GLU A 267 -22.38 4.94 -9.31
CA GLU A 267 -21.79 4.18 -8.20
C GLU A 267 -20.35 4.57 -7.91
N LEU A 268 -19.64 5.25 -8.83
CA LEU A 268 -18.17 5.39 -8.76
C LEU A 268 -17.70 6.05 -7.47
N LYS A 269 -18.31 7.18 -7.08
CA LYS A 269 -17.87 8.00 -5.94
C LYS A 269 -17.70 7.20 -4.65
N GLN A 270 -18.58 6.22 -4.39
CA GLN A 270 -18.57 5.45 -3.16
C GLN A 270 -17.31 4.57 -2.99
N TYR A 271 -16.64 4.23 -4.09
CA TYR A 271 -15.48 3.35 -4.05
C TYR A 271 -14.18 4.11 -3.77
N PHE A 272 -14.12 5.41 -4.06
CA PHE A 272 -12.94 6.24 -3.87
C PHE A 272 -12.91 6.83 -2.45
N ASP A 273 -12.96 5.97 -1.44
CA ASP A 273 -12.86 6.32 -0.01
C ASP A 273 -11.41 6.43 0.49
N GLU A 274 -10.44 5.94 -0.29
CA GLU A 274 -9.00 5.96 -0.02
C GLU A 274 -8.22 6.36 -1.29
N ASP A 275 -6.88 6.48 -1.22
CA ASP A 275 -6.10 6.68 -2.46
C ASP A 275 -6.14 5.41 -3.29
N PRO A 276 -6.54 5.47 -4.58
CA PRO A 276 -6.84 4.28 -5.35
C PRO A 276 -5.56 3.69 -5.96
N GLN A 277 -4.63 3.31 -5.09
CA GLN A 277 -3.33 2.70 -5.40
C GLN A 277 -3.06 1.54 -4.45
N LEU A 278 -2.64 0.39 -4.99
CA LEU A 278 -2.30 -0.79 -4.20
C LEU A 278 -1.24 -1.65 -4.90
N GLU A 279 0.01 -1.18 -4.86
CA GLU A 279 1.16 -1.89 -5.44
C GLU A 279 1.41 -3.25 -4.78
N GLU A 280 1.22 -3.37 -3.47
CA GLU A 280 1.56 -4.57 -2.69
C GLU A 280 0.81 -5.82 -3.16
N MET A 281 -0.28 -5.64 -3.90
CA MET A 281 -1.05 -6.74 -4.48
C MET A 281 -0.22 -7.55 -5.48
N PHE A 282 0.71 -6.92 -6.22
CA PHE A 282 1.53 -7.58 -7.25
C PHE A 282 2.54 -8.57 -6.69
N SER A 283 3.07 -8.33 -5.49
CA SER A 283 4.03 -9.23 -4.85
C SER A 283 3.37 -10.20 -3.87
N LEU A 284 2.06 -10.08 -3.63
CA LEU A 284 1.35 -10.81 -2.58
C LEU A 284 1.45 -12.32 -2.76
N ALA A 285 1.00 -12.85 -3.91
CA ALA A 285 0.91 -14.29 -4.12
C ALA A 285 2.29 -14.95 -4.19
N GLU A 286 3.25 -14.29 -4.85
CA GLU A 286 4.64 -14.72 -4.91
C GLU A 286 5.24 -14.80 -3.50
N ASN A 287 5.14 -13.72 -2.71
CA ASN A 287 5.64 -13.71 -1.34
C ASN A 287 4.99 -14.81 -0.49
N VAL A 288 3.69 -15.05 -0.62
CA VAL A 288 3.01 -16.12 0.12
C VAL A 288 3.49 -17.50 -0.33
N TYR A 289 3.65 -17.73 -1.63
CA TYR A 289 4.14 -19.00 -2.19
C TYR A 289 5.53 -19.31 -1.66
N GLU A 290 6.46 -18.38 -1.83
CA GLU A 290 7.88 -18.58 -1.48
C GLU A 290 8.07 -18.74 0.01
N ASN A 291 7.35 -17.95 0.82
CA ASN A 291 7.36 -18.12 2.27
C ASN A 291 6.82 -19.49 2.68
N LYS A 292 5.99 -20.12 1.85
CA LYS A 292 5.39 -21.41 2.14
C LYS A 292 6.22 -22.59 1.65
N THR A 293 6.89 -22.47 0.51
CA THR A 293 7.64 -23.55 -0.14
C THR A 293 9.14 -23.48 0.11
N GLY A 294 9.68 -22.29 0.40
CA GLY A 294 11.11 -22.03 0.32
C GLY A 294 11.65 -21.96 -1.11
N GLU A 295 10.77 -21.96 -2.12
CA GLU A 295 11.13 -21.98 -3.54
C GLU A 295 10.51 -20.79 -4.26
N LEU A 296 11.25 -20.20 -5.22
CA LEU A 296 10.75 -19.13 -6.08
C LEU A 296 9.49 -19.56 -6.83
N MET A 297 8.49 -18.66 -6.85
CA MET A 297 7.27 -18.93 -7.60
C MET A 297 7.54 -18.78 -9.10
N THR A 298 7.31 -19.83 -9.87
CA THR A 298 7.36 -19.73 -11.33
C THR A 298 6.38 -18.66 -11.84
N PRO A 299 6.80 -17.73 -12.72
CA PRO A 299 5.94 -16.66 -13.21
C PRO A 299 4.65 -17.17 -13.83
N VAL A 300 3.53 -16.59 -13.41
CA VAL A 300 2.21 -16.93 -13.95
C VAL A 300 1.96 -16.10 -15.21
N ARG A 301 1.73 -16.79 -16.33
CA ARG A 301 1.40 -16.16 -17.61
C ARG A 301 -0.10 -16.17 -17.83
N VAL A 302 -0.65 -15.00 -18.17
CA VAL A 302 -2.02 -14.80 -18.65
C VAL A 302 -1.98 -14.10 -20.01
N LYS A 303 -3.10 -14.15 -20.74
CA LYS A 303 -3.24 -13.43 -22.01
C LYS A 303 -3.22 -11.92 -21.74
N LYS A 304 -2.16 -11.24 -22.19
CA LYS A 304 -2.08 -9.78 -22.14
C LYS A 304 -3.16 -9.17 -23.04
N GLN A 305 -3.89 -8.19 -22.52
CA GLN A 305 -4.83 -7.38 -23.28
C GLN A 305 -4.18 -6.01 -23.53
N LYS A 306 -4.18 -5.57 -24.79
CA LYS A 306 -3.76 -4.20 -25.10
C LYS A 306 -4.83 -3.23 -24.57
N LEU A 307 -4.42 -1.99 -24.29
CA LEU A 307 -5.36 -0.90 -24.07
C LEU A 307 -6.34 -0.82 -25.23
N SER A 308 -7.61 -0.65 -24.88
CA SER A 308 -8.73 -0.58 -25.81
C SER A 308 -9.68 0.55 -25.39
N GLY A 309 -10.65 0.87 -26.23
CA GLY A 309 -11.56 2.00 -26.00
C GLY A 309 -11.02 3.30 -26.57
N LYS A 310 -11.63 4.41 -26.15
CA LYS A 310 -11.34 5.75 -26.66
C LYS A 310 -10.16 6.38 -25.92
N GLU A 311 -9.03 6.51 -26.61
CA GLU A 311 -7.89 7.30 -26.15
C GLU A 311 -8.28 8.77 -26.01
N TRP A 312 -7.64 9.46 -25.06
CA TRP A 312 -7.96 10.83 -24.68
C TRP A 312 -6.68 11.65 -24.53
N LYS A 313 -6.85 12.97 -24.58
CA LYS A 313 -5.79 13.92 -24.25
C LYS A 313 -6.19 14.71 -23.02
N GLU A 314 -5.21 15.04 -22.20
CA GLU A 314 -5.43 15.72 -20.92
C GLU A 314 -6.24 17.01 -21.08
N GLU A 315 -5.95 17.81 -22.11
CA GLU A 315 -6.66 19.06 -22.38
C GLU A 315 -8.16 18.89 -22.69
N ASN A 316 -8.60 17.67 -23.02
CA ASN A 316 -9.98 17.37 -23.39
C ASN A 316 -10.72 16.55 -22.31
N LEU A 317 -10.06 16.11 -21.24
CA LEU A 317 -10.64 15.21 -20.24
C LEU A 317 -11.93 15.73 -19.62
N GLU A 318 -11.96 17.01 -19.24
CA GLU A 318 -13.15 17.64 -18.64
C GLU A 318 -14.35 17.60 -19.60
N LYS A 319 -14.11 17.83 -20.89
CA LYS A 319 -15.16 17.83 -21.90
C LYS A 319 -15.61 16.40 -22.24
N GLU A 320 -14.67 15.49 -22.43
CA GLU A 320 -14.93 14.12 -22.89
C GLU A 320 -15.48 13.20 -21.80
N PHE A 321 -15.13 13.46 -20.54
CA PHE A 321 -15.56 12.69 -19.37
C PHE A 321 -16.24 13.60 -18.34
N SER A 322 -17.06 14.55 -18.79
CA SER A 322 -17.68 15.57 -17.94
C SER A 322 -18.49 15.03 -16.76
N GLU A 323 -19.15 13.89 -16.91
CA GLU A 323 -19.87 13.23 -15.82
C GLU A 323 -18.93 12.65 -14.76
N ILE A 324 -17.78 12.10 -15.15
CA ILE A 324 -16.75 11.63 -14.23
C ILE A 324 -16.05 12.82 -13.58
N TRP A 325 -15.76 13.88 -14.35
CA TRP A 325 -15.11 15.10 -13.86
C TRP A 325 -15.89 15.70 -12.69
N LYS A 326 -17.21 15.86 -12.83
CA LYS A 326 -18.11 16.39 -11.78
C LYS A 326 -18.17 15.54 -10.50
N ILE A 327 -17.76 14.28 -10.54
CA ILE A 327 -17.73 13.44 -9.33
C ILE A 327 -16.57 13.84 -8.40
N PHE A 328 -15.45 14.26 -8.99
CA PHE A 328 -14.15 14.49 -8.34
C PHE A 328 -13.69 15.96 -8.34
N GLU A 329 -14.47 16.85 -8.95
CA GLU A 329 -14.47 18.28 -8.65
C GLU A 329 -14.91 18.53 -7.20
#